data_AF-A0AAD4EGC2-F1
#
_entry.id   AF-A0AAD4EGC2-F1
#
_cell.length_a   1.000
_cell.length_b   1.000
_cell.length_c   1.000
_cell.angle_alpha   90.00
_cell.angle_beta   90.00
_cell.angle_gamma   90.00
#
_symmetry.space_group_name_H-M   'P 1'
#
loop_
_entity.id
_entity.type
_entity.pdbx_description
1 polymer ?
#
loop_
_entity_poly.entity_id
_entity_poly.type
_entity_poly.pdbx_seq_one_letter_code
_entity_poly.pdbx_strand_id
1 'polypeptide(L)'
;KDWEMKRGIYKTGLIQEAVNDMWFANRSDEGIVYAKYFDPLPVQTIALILTAIECCIDEWMTGVKEDIKFSSVAYSPVYLLHLNSLRRFDEWTAAYKLLGKIGVNLLDVARYFFITYVIHHPN
;
A
#
# COMPACT_ATOMS: atom_id res chain seq x y z
N LYS A 1 5.64 -25.19 -2.14
CA LYS A 1 6.71 -24.21 -2.42
C LYS A 1 6.02 -22.90 -2.84
N ASP A 2 6.00 -21.91 -1.95
CA ASP A 2 5.12 -20.72 -1.93
C ASP A 2 5.36 -19.70 -3.08
N TRP A 3 6.36 -19.93 -3.93
CA TRP A 3 6.78 -19.00 -4.97
C TRP A 3 5.99 -19.13 -6.29
N GLU A 4 5.24 -20.22 -6.50
CA GLU A 4 4.45 -20.39 -7.73
C GLU A 4 3.17 -19.55 -7.77
N MET A 5 2.64 -19.13 -6.61
CA MET A 5 1.42 -18.30 -6.53
C MET A 5 1.67 -16.80 -6.70
N LYS A 6 2.92 -16.33 -6.60
CA LYS A 6 3.30 -14.91 -6.68
C LYS A 6 3.55 -14.46 -8.14
N ARG A 7 2.59 -14.72 -9.04
CA ARG A 7 2.68 -14.28 -10.45
C ARG A 7 2.17 -12.84 -10.64
N GLY A 8 3.08 -11.87 -10.53
CA GLY A 8 2.86 -10.47 -10.92
C GLY A 8 3.86 -9.53 -10.23
N ILE A 9 4.39 -8.56 -10.97
CA ILE A 9 5.38 -7.54 -10.50
C ILE A 9 4.90 -6.67 -9.32
N TYR A 10 3.59 -6.74 -8.97
CA TYR A 10 2.98 -6.09 -7.81
C TYR A 10 2.20 -7.07 -6.91
N LYS A 11 2.45 -8.38 -7.01
CA LYS A 11 1.86 -9.42 -6.15
C LYS A 11 2.76 -9.78 -4.96
N THR A 12 3.54 -8.84 -4.45
CA THR A 12 4.05 -8.98 -3.10
C THR A 12 2.88 -8.74 -2.16
N GLY A 13 2.52 -9.76 -1.36
CA GLY A 13 1.49 -9.65 -0.32
C GLY A 13 1.72 -8.44 0.58
N LEU A 14 2.97 -8.00 0.72
CA LEU A 14 3.41 -6.83 1.47
C LEU A 14 2.63 -5.54 1.19
N ILE A 15 2.31 -5.22 -0.08
CA ILE A 15 1.54 -3.99 -0.37
C ILE A 15 0.11 -4.13 0.18
N GLN A 16 -0.52 -5.28 -0.03
CA GLN A 16 -1.85 -5.55 0.47
C GLN A 16 -1.89 -5.62 2.00
N GLU A 17 -0.90 -6.29 2.61
CA GLU A 17 -0.72 -6.38 4.06
C GLU A 17 -0.57 -4.98 4.65
N ALA A 18 0.29 -4.13 4.07
CA ALA A 18 0.44 -2.75 4.51
C ALA A 18 -0.84 -1.92 4.37
N VAL A 19 -1.63 -2.11 3.29
CA VAL A 19 -2.94 -1.46 3.15
C VAL A 19 -3.86 -1.90 4.29
N ASN A 20 -3.96 -3.21 4.52
CA ASN A 20 -4.85 -3.81 5.50
C ASN A 20 -4.51 -3.33 6.92
N ASP A 21 -3.23 -3.41 7.29
CA ASP A 21 -2.75 -3.10 8.63
C ASP A 21 -2.86 -1.60 8.96
N MET A 22 -2.73 -0.73 7.97
CA MET A 22 -2.72 0.72 8.19
C MET A 22 -4.10 1.37 8.15
N TRP A 23 -5.01 0.88 7.31
CA TRP A 23 -6.29 1.57 7.07
C TRP A 23 -7.54 0.70 7.22
N PHE A 24 -7.39 -0.61 7.43
CA PHE A 24 -8.50 -1.57 7.43
C PHE A 24 -8.36 -2.65 8.52
N ALA A 25 -7.60 -2.40 9.59
CA ALA A 25 -7.39 -3.34 10.68
C ALA A 25 -8.52 -3.29 11.72
N ASN A 26 -9.14 -2.12 11.91
CA ASN A 26 -10.18 -1.87 12.91
C ASN A 26 -11.33 -1.04 12.34
N ARG A 27 -12.47 -1.07 13.04
CA ARG A 27 -13.69 -0.34 12.67
C ARG A 27 -13.53 1.18 12.70
N SER A 28 -12.55 1.68 13.44
CA SER A 28 -12.24 3.10 13.60
C SER A 28 -11.18 3.62 12.62
N ASP A 29 -10.57 2.74 11.83
CA ASP A 29 -9.49 3.13 10.92
C ASP A 29 -10.02 4.00 9.79
N GLU A 30 -9.17 4.85 9.22
CA GLU A 30 -9.58 5.88 8.27
C GLU A 30 -10.13 5.26 6.98
N GLY A 31 -9.63 4.11 6.54
CA GLY A 31 -10.16 3.40 5.37
C GLY A 31 -11.61 2.93 5.56
N ILE A 32 -12.05 2.75 6.81
CA ILE A 32 -13.43 2.39 7.17
C ILE A 32 -14.27 3.64 7.40
N VAL A 33 -13.82 4.54 8.27
CA VAL A 33 -14.58 5.75 8.67
C VAL A 33 -14.74 6.71 7.48
N TYR A 34 -13.73 6.83 6.65
CA TYR A 34 -13.66 7.74 5.51
C TYR A 34 -13.69 7.00 4.17
N ALA A 35 -14.38 5.85 4.10
CA ALA A 35 -14.40 4.95 2.95
C ALA A 35 -14.63 5.62 1.59
N LYS A 36 -15.46 6.69 1.54
CA LYS A 36 -15.72 7.46 0.30
C LYS A 36 -14.48 8.13 -0.29
N TYR A 37 -13.47 8.42 0.52
CA TYR A 37 -12.21 9.03 0.07
C TYR A 37 -11.17 7.97 -0.32
N PHE A 38 -11.45 6.70 -0.03
CA PHE A 38 -10.60 5.56 -0.36
C PHE A 38 -11.10 4.80 -1.59
N ASP A 39 -12.11 5.30 -2.32
CA ASP A 39 -12.76 4.62 -3.45
C ASP A 39 -12.62 5.43 -4.76
N PRO A 40 -11.66 5.09 -5.65
CA PRO A 40 -10.63 4.05 -5.50
C PRO A 40 -9.50 4.47 -4.55
N LEU A 41 -8.63 3.52 -4.17
CA LEU A 41 -7.52 3.80 -3.26
C LEU A 41 -6.66 4.96 -3.81
N PRO A 42 -6.42 6.05 -3.05
CA PRO A 42 -5.70 7.21 -3.55
C PRO A 42 -4.28 6.85 -3.95
N VAL A 43 -3.80 7.41 -5.06
CA VAL A 43 -2.40 7.25 -5.50
C VAL A 43 -1.42 7.73 -4.42
N GLN A 44 -1.82 8.70 -3.61
CA GLN A 44 -1.08 9.21 -2.46
C GLN A 44 -0.89 8.13 -1.40
N THR A 45 -1.89 7.29 -1.15
CA THR A 45 -1.82 6.18 -0.19
C THR A 45 -0.85 5.11 -0.71
N ILE A 46 -0.94 4.78 -2.00
CA ILE A 46 -0.02 3.82 -2.63
C ILE A 46 1.43 4.34 -2.55
N ALA A 47 1.66 5.62 -2.87
CA ALA A 47 2.98 6.24 -2.75
C ALA A 47 3.52 6.19 -1.31
N LEU A 48 2.65 6.43 -0.31
CA LEU A 48 3.04 6.37 1.10
C LEU A 48 3.48 4.97 1.51
N ILE A 49 2.76 3.92 1.07
CA ILE A 49 3.14 2.53 1.32
C ILE A 49 4.47 2.19 0.68
N LEU A 50 4.69 2.58 -0.58
CA LEU A 50 5.98 2.36 -1.26
C LEU A 50 7.14 3.05 -0.52
N THR A 51 6.88 4.25 0.01
CA THR A 51 7.86 5.00 0.83
C THR A 51 8.16 4.28 2.14
N ALA A 52 7.15 3.74 2.82
CA ALA A 52 7.35 2.98 4.04
C ALA A 52 8.11 1.68 3.76
N ILE A 53 7.82 1.00 2.64
CA ILE A 53 8.57 -0.19 2.21
C ILE A 53 10.04 0.18 1.91
N GLU A 54 10.31 1.30 1.24
CA GLU A 54 11.68 1.77 1.01
C GLU A 54 12.40 2.08 2.32
N CYS A 55 11.74 2.74 3.28
CA CYS A 55 12.28 2.95 4.62
C CYS A 55 12.65 1.63 5.30
N CYS A 56 11.79 0.61 5.24
CA CYS A 56 12.09 -0.72 5.78
C CYS A 56 13.25 -1.42 5.05
N ILE A 57 13.45 -1.15 3.76
CA ILE A 57 14.60 -1.68 3.00
C ILE A 57 15.88 -0.95 3.45
N ASP A 58 15.81 0.36 3.64
CA ASP A 58 16.93 1.19 4.08
C ASP A 58 17.47 0.74 5.45
N GLU A 59 16.60 0.27 6.35
CA GLU A 59 16.99 -0.31 7.65
C GLU A 59 18.03 -1.43 7.51
N TRP A 60 18.09 -2.11 6.37
CA TRP A 60 19.00 -3.24 6.14
C TRP A 60 20.18 -2.92 5.21
N MET A 61 20.34 -1.68 4.76
CA MET A 61 21.34 -1.32 3.74
C MET A 61 22.79 -1.63 4.16
N THR A 62 23.10 -1.56 5.45
CA THR A 62 24.46 -1.83 5.97
C THR A 62 24.72 -3.31 6.23
N GLY A 63 23.73 -4.18 5.94
CA GLY A 63 23.78 -5.61 6.25
C GLY A 63 23.42 -5.96 7.70
N VAL A 64 23.19 -4.96 8.54
CA VAL A 64 22.66 -5.07 9.90
C VAL A 64 21.42 -4.19 9.98
N LYS A 65 20.40 -4.63 10.73
CA LYS A 65 19.20 -3.83 10.92
C LYS A 65 19.51 -2.58 11.75
N GLU A 66 19.28 -1.41 11.19
CA GLU A 66 19.31 -0.11 11.85
C GLU A 66 17.89 0.38 12.13
N ASP A 67 17.71 1.11 13.23
CA ASP A 67 16.42 1.73 13.57
C ASP A 67 16.30 3.07 12.83
N ILE A 68 15.75 3.02 11.62
CA ILE A 68 15.53 4.21 10.79
C ILE A 68 14.12 4.73 11.04
N LYS A 69 14.04 5.95 11.59
CA LYS A 69 12.76 6.59 11.85
C LYS A 69 12.07 7.02 10.56
N PHE A 70 10.93 6.39 10.26
CA PHE A 70 10.01 6.87 9.23
C PHE A 70 9.45 8.24 9.60
N SER A 71 9.88 9.28 8.90
CA SER A 71 9.48 10.67 9.17
C SER A 71 9.40 11.49 7.90
N SER A 72 8.54 12.51 7.90
CA SER A 72 8.39 13.40 6.74
C SER A 72 9.69 14.13 6.40
N VAL A 73 10.50 14.50 7.40
CA VAL A 73 11.79 15.17 7.17
C VAL A 73 12.74 14.32 6.33
N ALA A 74 12.84 13.02 6.64
CA ALA A 74 13.74 12.11 5.94
C ALA A 74 13.15 11.58 4.62
N TYR A 75 11.87 11.22 4.63
CA TYR A 75 11.25 10.45 3.55
C TYR A 75 10.29 11.24 2.65
N SER A 76 10.07 12.55 2.87
CA SER A 76 9.28 13.36 1.92
C SER A 76 9.87 13.37 0.49
N PRO A 77 11.20 13.42 0.27
CA PRO A 77 11.76 13.33 -1.07
C PRO A 77 11.45 11.98 -1.75
N VAL A 78 11.57 10.89 -1.00
CA VAL A 78 11.27 9.52 -1.44
C VAL A 78 9.79 9.37 -1.78
N TYR A 79 8.91 9.92 -0.94
CA TYR A 79 7.47 9.96 -1.19
C TYR A 79 7.13 10.67 -2.50
N LEU A 80 7.72 11.85 -2.74
CA LEU A 80 7.49 12.60 -3.98
C LEU A 80 8.03 11.85 -5.19
N LEU A 81 9.15 11.14 -5.06
CA LEU A 81 9.70 10.29 -6.11
C LEU A 81 8.73 9.16 -6.49
N HIS A 82 8.19 8.43 -5.51
CA HIS A 82 7.19 7.39 -5.75
C HIS A 82 5.91 7.95 -6.35
N LEU A 83 5.40 9.06 -5.80
CA LEU A 83 4.18 9.71 -6.29
C LEU A 83 4.32 10.14 -7.76
N ASN A 84 5.45 10.75 -8.12
CA ASN A 84 5.71 11.16 -9.50
C ASN A 84 5.89 9.95 -10.42
N SER A 85 6.52 8.87 -9.94
CA SER A 85 6.68 7.63 -10.69
C SER A 85 5.33 6.96 -10.98
N LEU A 86 4.44 6.90 -9.98
CA LEU A 86 3.08 6.39 -10.14
C LEU A 86 2.25 7.25 -11.11
N ARG A 87 2.35 8.58 -11.04
CA ARG A 87 1.69 9.48 -11.98
C ARG A 87 2.16 9.26 -13.42
N ARG A 88 3.48 9.15 -13.63
CA ARG A 88 4.05 8.84 -14.94
C ARG A 88 3.60 7.47 -15.45
N PHE A 89 3.51 6.48 -14.56
CA PHE A 89 2.96 5.17 -14.90
C PHE A 89 1.49 5.26 -15.32
N ASP A 90 0.68 6.06 -14.63
CA ASP A 90 -0.72 6.28 -15.01
C ASP A 90 -0.84 6.95 -16.38
N GLU A 91 -0.04 7.99 -16.64
CA GLU A 91 0.03 8.67 -17.93
C GLU A 91 0.39 7.70 -19.07
N TRP A 92 1.41 6.86 -18.87
CA TRP A 92 1.84 5.87 -19.86
C TRP A 92 0.84 4.74 -20.08
N THR A 93 0.02 4.46 -19.09
CA THR A 93 -0.96 3.37 -19.12
C THR A 93 -2.40 3.86 -19.20
N ALA A 94 -2.60 5.15 -19.53
CA ALA A 94 -3.89 5.83 -19.50
C ALA A 94 -4.97 5.10 -20.33
N ALA A 95 -4.59 4.57 -21.50
CA ALA A 95 -5.49 3.79 -22.36
C ALA A 95 -6.09 2.56 -21.66
N TYR A 96 -5.40 2.02 -20.66
CA TYR A 96 -5.78 0.81 -19.93
C TYR A 96 -6.28 1.10 -18.51
N LYS A 97 -6.10 2.34 -18.02
CA LYS A 97 -6.43 2.79 -16.66
C LYS A 97 -5.87 1.86 -15.57
N LEU A 98 -4.62 1.42 -15.74
CA LEU A 98 -4.05 0.36 -14.90
C LEU A 98 -3.91 0.79 -13.44
N LEU A 99 -3.46 2.02 -13.18
CA LEU A 99 -3.30 2.48 -11.80
C LEU A 99 -4.64 2.54 -11.07
N GLY A 100 -5.70 3.03 -11.75
CA GLY A 100 -7.06 3.00 -11.20
C GLY A 100 -7.53 1.58 -10.89
N LYS A 101 -7.28 0.60 -11.78
CA LYS A 101 -7.62 -0.80 -11.54
C LYS A 101 -6.84 -1.41 -10.37
N ILE A 102 -5.57 -1.05 -10.21
CA ILE A 102 -4.75 -1.47 -9.05
C ILE A 102 -5.36 -0.90 -7.77
N GLY A 103 -5.71 0.39 -7.75
CA GLY A 103 -6.32 1.02 -6.58
C GLY A 103 -7.67 0.39 -6.19
N VAL A 104 -8.53 0.07 -7.16
CA VAL A 104 -9.78 -0.66 -6.91
C VAL A 104 -9.50 -2.06 -6.37
N ASN A 105 -8.57 -2.80 -6.96
CA ASN A 105 -8.27 -4.16 -6.53
C ASN A 105 -7.74 -4.22 -5.09
N LEU A 106 -6.80 -3.33 -4.73
CA LEU A 106 -6.26 -3.24 -3.37
C LEU A 106 -7.36 -2.92 -2.35
N LEU A 107 -8.27 -2.00 -2.70
CA LEU A 107 -9.39 -1.62 -1.85
C LEU A 107 -10.40 -2.77 -1.66
N ASP A 108 -10.76 -3.46 -2.74
CA ASP A 108 -11.71 -4.57 -2.70
C ASP A 108 -11.18 -5.71 -1.83
N VAL A 109 -9.90 -6.06 -1.98
CA VAL A 109 -9.24 -7.07 -1.15
C VAL A 109 -9.18 -6.62 0.32
N ALA A 110 -8.88 -5.35 0.59
CA ALA A 110 -8.85 -4.82 1.95
C ALA A 110 -10.24 -4.84 2.63
N ARG A 111 -11.29 -4.47 1.89
CA ARG A 111 -12.69 -4.56 2.35
C ARG A 111 -13.09 -6.01 2.64
N TYR A 112 -12.71 -6.95 1.75
CA TYR A 112 -12.95 -8.38 1.97
C TYR A 112 -12.24 -8.90 3.21
N PHE A 113 -10.98 -8.52 3.40
CA PHE A 113 -10.20 -8.87 4.59
C PHE A 113 -10.88 -8.37 5.86
N PHE A 114 -11.26 -7.08 5.89
CA PHE A 114 -11.94 -6.48 7.03
C PHE A 114 -13.26 -7.18 7.37
N ILE A 115 -14.11 -7.46 6.38
CA ILE A 115 -15.37 -8.17 6.61
C ILE A 115 -15.12 -9.57 7.16
N THR A 116 -14.27 -10.35 6.49
CA THR A 116 -14.07 -11.77 6.80
C THR A 116 -13.34 -11.99 8.12
N TYR A 117 -12.31 -11.19 8.42
CA TYR A 117 -11.40 -11.46 9.52
C TYR A 117 -11.58 -10.50 10.70
N VAL A 118 -12.02 -9.25 10.48
CA VAL A 118 -12.15 -8.26 11.56
C VAL A 118 -13.58 -8.20 12.10
N ILE A 119 -14.59 -8.26 11.23
CA ILE A 119 -16.00 -8.20 11.68
C ILE A 119 -16.47 -9.56 12.23
N HIS A 120 -16.15 -10.67 11.56
CA HIS A 120 -16.66 -12.00 11.92
C HIS A 120 -15.84 -12.71 13.01
N HIS A 121 -14.63 -12.24 13.31
CA HIS A 121 -13.77 -12.76 14.37
C HIS A 121 -13.26 -11.64 15.28
N PRO A 122 -14.14 -10.97 16.05
CA PRO A 122 -13.70 -9.96 17.00
C PRO A 122 -12.83 -10.61 18.09
N ASN A 123 -11.65 -10.02 18.33
CA ASN A 123 -10.76 -10.37 19.45
C ASN A 123 -11.44 -10.12 20.81
#